data_AF-A0A1Y4GWH9-F1
#
_entry.id   AF-A0A1Y4GWH9-F1
#
_cell.length_a   1.000
_cell.length_b   1.000
_cell.length_c   1.000
_cell.angle_alpha   90.00
_cell.angle_beta   90.00
_cell.angle_gamma   90.00
#
_symmetry.space_group_name_H-M   'P 1'
#
loop_
_entity.id
_entity.type
_entity.pdbx_description
1 polymer ?
#
loop_
_entity_poly.entity_id
_entity_poly.type
_entity_poly.pdbx_seq_one_letter_code
_entity_poly.pdbx_strand_id
1 'polypeptide(L)'
;MENIALVLFGIFLLILIILDVAMIVSLLRTGDERRQLIVWKASAFTLLVVVGTLVIDVVESIVRAEAMLINPFIKLSITAMVYLLTLLYYKKRYGD
;
A
#
# COMPACT_ATOMS: atom_id res chain seq x y z
N MET A 1 -34.40 5.07 8.68
CA MET A 1 -33.05 5.58 9.01
C MET A 1 -32.02 4.48 8.84
N GLU A 2 -32.16 3.36 9.56
CA GLU A 2 -31.26 2.19 9.47
C GLU A 2 -31.15 1.60 8.05
N ASN A 3 -32.27 1.39 7.34
CA ASN A 3 -32.25 0.87 5.97
C ASN A 3 -31.52 1.79 4.98
N ILE A 4 -31.61 3.11 5.15
CA ILE A 4 -30.91 4.08 4.31
C ILE A 4 -29.41 4.04 4.61
N ALA A 5 -29.03 3.98 5.89
CA ALA A 5 -27.63 3.84 6.30
C ALA A 5 -26.99 2.54 5.78
N LEU A 6 -27.72 1.42 5.83
CA LEU A 6 -27.27 0.13 5.29
C LEU A 6 -27.06 0.18 3.78
N VAL A 7 -27.97 0.82 3.03
CA VAL A 7 -27.82 1.00 1.58
C VAL A 7 -26.60 1.87 1.25
N LEU A 8 -26.41 2.99 1.95
CA LEU A 8 -25.25 3.86 1.75
C LEU A 8 -23.93 3.15 2.09
N PHE A 9 -23.92 2.38 3.18
CA PHE A 9 -22.76 1.56 3.56
C PHE A 9 -22.45 0.49 2.51
N GLY A 10 -23.48 -0.16 1.96
CA GLY A 10 -23.32 -1.12 0.85
C GLY A 10 -22.70 -0.49 -0.39
N ILE A 11 -23.16 0.71 -0.78
CA ILE A 11 -22.58 1.46 -1.91
C ILE A 11 -21.12 1.82 -1.63
N PHE A 12 -20.81 2.27 -0.41
CA PHE A 12 -19.43 2.58 -0.01
C PHE A 12 -18.50 1.37 -0.15
N LEU A 13 -18.92 0.19 0.32
CA LEU A 13 -18.13 -1.04 0.16
C LEU A 13 -17.92 -1.42 -1.30
N LEU A 14 -18.94 -1.28 -2.15
CA LEU A 14 -18.80 -1.53 -3.60
C LEU A 14 -17.78 -0.59 -4.24
N ILE A 15 -17.76 0.68 -3.85
CA ILE A 15 -16.77 1.65 -4.33
C ILE A 15 -15.36 1.21 -3.91
N LEU A 16 -15.16 0.79 -2.66
CA LEU A 16 -13.85 0.30 -2.19
C LEU A 16 -13.37 -0.90 -3.00
N ILE A 17 -14.23 -1.89 -3.25
CA ILE A 17 -13.88 -3.06 -4.05
C ILE A 17 -13.48 -2.65 -5.47
N ILE A 18 -14.20 -1.71 -6.08
CA ILE A 18 -13.86 -1.20 -7.42
C ILE A 18 -12.48 -0.52 -7.40
N LEU A 19 -12.17 0.27 -6.37
CA LEU A 19 -10.87 0.92 -6.21
C LEU A 19 -9.74 -0.11 -6.07
N ASP A 20 -9.93 -1.14 -5.27
CA ASP A 20 -8.93 -2.21 -5.06
C ASP A 20 -8.65 -2.96 -6.37
N VAL A 21 -9.71 -3.34 -7.10
CA VAL A 21 -9.57 -3.99 -8.40
C VAL A 21 -8.90 -3.07 -9.42
N ALA A 22 -9.28 -1.79 -9.46
CA ALA A 22 -8.68 -0.81 -10.37
C ALA A 22 -7.18 -0.63 -10.09
N MET A 23 -6.77 -0.59 -8.81
CA MET A 23 -5.37 -0.54 -8.42
C MET A 23 -4.61 -1.76 -8.94
N ILE A 24 -5.10 -2.98 -8.70
CA ILE A 24 -4.44 -4.23 -9.16
C ILE A 24 -4.32 -4.24 -10.68
N VAL A 25 -5.40 -3.92 -11.40
CA VAL A 25 -5.40 -3.85 -12.87
C VAL A 25 -4.39 -2.83 -13.38
N SER A 26 -4.23 -1.68 -12.71
CA SER A 26 -3.25 -0.66 -13.09
C SER A 26 -1.81 -1.13 -12.96
N LEU A 27 -1.50 -1.95 -11.95
CA LEU A 27 -0.17 -2.52 -11.72
C LEU A 27 0.18 -3.59 -12.76
N LEU A 28 -0.81 -4.38 -13.19
CA LEU A 28 -0.61 -5.48 -14.13
C LEU A 28 -0.53 -5.02 -15.60
N ARG A 29 -1.08 -3.85 -15.91
CA ARG A 29 -1.19 -3.39 -17.30
C ARG A 29 0.09 -2.71 -17.79
N THR A 30 0.97 -3.49 -18.42
CA THR A 30 2.18 -3.02 -19.11
C THR A 30 1.88 -2.77 -20.60
N GLY A 31 1.97 -1.51 -21.06
CA GLY A 31 1.69 -1.19 -22.47
C GLY A 31 2.45 0.04 -22.97
N ASP A 32 2.08 1.23 -22.48
CA ASP A 32 2.74 2.47 -22.88
C ASP A 32 3.80 2.88 -21.84
N GLU A 33 5.01 3.27 -22.27
CA GLU A 33 6.06 3.79 -21.38
C GLU A 33 5.55 4.94 -20.50
N ARG A 34 4.74 5.84 -21.05
CA ARG A 34 4.11 6.94 -20.30
C ARG A 34 3.18 6.43 -19.20
N ARG A 35 2.36 5.42 -19.49
CA ARG A 35 1.44 4.84 -18.49
C ARG A 35 2.23 4.14 -17.39
N GLN A 36 3.29 3.42 -17.77
CA GLN A 36 4.17 2.74 -16.83
C GLN A 36 4.86 3.74 -15.88
N LEU A 37 5.36 4.87 -16.40
CA LEU A 37 5.91 5.94 -15.57
C LEU A 37 4.88 6.53 -14.58
N ILE A 38 3.64 6.73 -15.01
CA ILE A 38 2.56 7.21 -14.13
C ILE A 38 2.30 6.21 -13.01
N VAL A 39 2.14 4.93 -13.35
CA VAL A 39 1.89 3.86 -12.37
C VAL A 39 3.06 3.77 -11.39
N TRP A 40 4.30 3.80 -11.85
CA TRP A 40 5.48 3.76 -10.98
C TRP A 40 5.57 4.94 -10.02
N LYS A 41 5.27 6.17 -10.49
CA LYS A 41 5.21 7.34 -9.60
C LYS A 41 4.11 7.21 -8.55
N ALA A 42 2.93 6.73 -8.95
CA ALA A 42 1.83 6.48 -8.04
C ALA A 42 2.20 5.41 -7.01
N SER A 43 2.76 4.28 -7.44
CA SER A 43 3.20 3.18 -6.56
C SER A 43 4.30 3.61 -5.59
N ALA A 44 5.28 4.41 -6.03
CA ALA A 44 6.32 4.93 -5.15
C ALA A 44 5.75 5.87 -4.08
N PHE A 45 4.80 6.73 -4.45
CA PHE A 45 4.11 7.60 -3.50
C PHE A 45 3.23 6.79 -2.53
N THR A 46 2.49 5.79 -3.02
CA THR A 46 1.71 4.88 -2.16
C THR A 46 2.61 4.14 -1.19
N LEU A 47 3.77 3.65 -1.62
CA LEU A 47 4.75 3.00 -0.74
C LEU A 47 5.23 3.96 0.35
N LEU A 48 5.53 5.21 0.00
CA LEU A 48 5.94 6.24 0.97
C LEU A 48 4.85 6.49 2.01
N VAL A 49 3.59 6.64 1.58
CA VAL A 49 2.45 6.85 2.48
C VAL A 49 2.28 5.65 3.41
N VAL A 50 2.27 4.42 2.87
CA VAL A 50 2.10 3.19 3.67
C VAL A 50 3.23 3.02 4.68
N VAL A 51 4.49 3.25 4.29
CA VAL A 51 5.64 3.20 5.20
C VAL A 51 5.53 4.28 6.28
N GLY A 52 5.13 5.50 5.91
CA GLY A 52 4.89 6.59 6.86
C GLY A 52 3.81 6.25 7.89
N THR A 53 2.68 5.68 7.46
CA THR A 53 1.64 5.19 8.36
C THR A 53 2.16 4.09 9.28
N LEU A 54 2.92 3.11 8.76
CA LEU A 54 3.50 2.05 9.60
C LEU A 54 4.47 2.61 10.66
N VAL A 55 5.24 3.66 10.35
CA VAL A 55 6.09 4.33 11.33
C VAL A 55 5.25 4.96 12.44
N ILE A 56 4.16 5.63 12.09
CA ILE A 56 3.22 6.20 13.06
C ILE A 56 2.59 5.09 13.92
N ASP A 57 2.16 3.99 13.30
CA ASP A 57 1.58 2.84 14.01
C ASP A 57 2.57 2.21 15.00
N VAL A 58 3.87 2.17 14.68
CA VAL A 58 4.93 1.73 15.61
C VAL A 58 5.05 2.68 16.80
N VAL A 59 5.02 3.99 16.57
CA VAL A 59 5.07 4.97 17.66
C VAL A 59 3.83 4.84 18.55
N GLU A 60 2.64 4.73 17.95
CA GLU A 60 1.39 4.52 18.67
C GLU A 60 1.40 3.22 19.48
N SER A 61 1.97 2.15 18.93
CA SER A 61 2.18 0.88 19.62
C SER A 61 2.95 1.02 20.92
N ILE A 62 4.08 1.72 20.86
CA ILE A 62 4.98 1.91 21.99
C ILE A 62 4.31 2.75 23.07
N VAL A 63 3.57 3.79 22.67
CA VAL A 63 2.88 4.71 23.60
C VAL A 63 1.70 4.03 24.29
N ARG A 64 0.89 3.25 23.56
CA ARG A 64 -0.30 2.60 24.11
C ARG A 64 0.01 1.32 24.90
N ALA A 65 1.14 0.66 24.62
CA ALA A 65 1.55 -0.60 25.25
C ALA A 65 0.48 -1.71 25.22
N GLU A 66 -0.40 -1.69 24.21
CA GLU A 66 -1.48 -2.65 24.03
C GLU A 66 -1.01 -3.90 23.28
N ALA A 67 -1.67 -5.03 23.54
CA ALA A 67 -1.42 -6.27 22.81
C ALA A 67 -1.85 -6.12 21.34
N MET A 68 -0.88 -6.14 20.43
CA MET A 68 -1.15 -6.01 19.00
C MET A 68 -1.37 -7.35 18.33
N LEU A 69 -2.54 -7.51 17.71
CA LEU A 69 -2.84 -8.65 16.84
C LEU A 69 -1.89 -8.69 15.62
N ILE A 70 -1.48 -7.52 15.14
CA ILE A 70 -0.56 -7.36 14.04
C ILE A 70 0.53 -6.37 14.48
N ASN A 71 1.76 -6.83 14.53
CA ASN A 71 2.88 -5.98 14.93
C ASN A 71 3.31 -5.05 13.76
N PRO A 72 3.17 -3.72 13.89
CA PRO A 72 3.50 -2.78 12.83
C PRO A 72 5.01 -2.70 12.57
N PHE A 73 5.85 -2.97 13.58
CA PHE A 73 7.31 -3.00 13.44
C PHE A 73 7.77 -4.18 12.56
N ILE A 74 7.14 -5.35 12.73
CA ILE A 74 7.40 -6.51 11.86
C ILE A 74 6.99 -6.20 10.43
N LYS A 75 5.78 -5.62 10.22
CA LYS A 75 5.31 -5.22 8.89
C LYS A 75 6.23 -4.20 8.21
N LEU A 76 6.69 -3.20 8.96
CA LEU A 76 7.63 -2.18 8.48
C LEU A 76 8.95 -2.82 8.08
N SER A 77 9.50 -3.71 8.92
CA SER A 77 10.77 -4.39 8.67
C SER A 77 10.73 -5.27 7.43
N ILE A 78 9.67 -6.07 7.27
CA ILE A 78 9.48 -6.92 6.08
C ILE A 78 9.37 -6.04 4.82
N THR A 79 8.55 -4.98 4.87
CA THR A 79 8.38 -4.05 3.74
C THR A 79 9.71 -3.41 3.33
N ALA A 80 10.48 -2.91 4.30
CA ALA A 80 11.78 -2.29 4.06
C ALA A 80 12.79 -3.27 3.47
N MET A 81 12.83 -4.50 3.99
CA MET A 81 13.73 -5.54 3.50
C MET A 81 13.38 -5.96 2.07
N VAL A 82 12.10 -6.20 1.77
CA VAL A 82 11.66 -6.53 0.40
C VAL A 82 12.01 -5.39 -0.56
N TYR A 83 11.73 -4.13 -0.20
CA TYR A 83 12.07 -2.98 -1.03
C TYR A 83 13.57 -2.88 -1.30
N LEU A 84 14.41 -2.95 -0.27
CA LEU A 84 15.87 -2.84 -0.43
C LEU A 84 16.45 -3.99 -1.25
N LEU A 85 16.04 -5.24 -0.98
CA LEU A 85 16.55 -6.40 -1.70
C LEU A 85 16.16 -6.35 -3.18
N THR A 86 14.90 -5.99 -3.48
CA THR A 86 14.43 -5.82 -4.86
C THR A 86 15.13 -4.67 -5.57
N LEU A 87 15.34 -3.54 -4.88
CA LEU A 87 16.11 -2.41 -5.41
C LEU A 87 17.54 -2.79 -5.74
N LEU A 88 18.23 -3.51 -4.85
CA LEU A 88 19.60 -3.98 -5.09
C LEU A 88 19.67 -4.97 -6.25
N TYR A 89 18.71 -5.89 -6.33
CA TYR A 89 18.61 -6.83 -7.45
C TYR A 89 18.43 -6.10 -8.79
N TYR A 90 17.49 -5.16 -8.87
CA TYR A 90 17.23 -4.42 -10.10
C TYR A 90 18.35 -3.44 -10.45
N LYS A 91 18.97 -2.80 -9.46
CA LYS A 91 20.16 -1.98 -9.67
C LYS A 91 21.31 -2.79 -10.25
N LYS A 92 21.53 -4.03 -9.77
CA LYS A 92 22.56 -4.92 -10.33
C LYS A 92 22.24 -5.37 -11.76
N ARG A 93 20.95 -5.55 -12.09
CA ARG A 93 20.52 -6.09 -13.38
C ARG A 93 20.37 -5.02 -14.48
N TYR A 94 19.97 -3.81 -14.10
CA TYR A 94 19.57 -2.74 -15.01
C TYR A 94 20.24 -1.39 -14.71
N GLY A 95 21.02 -1.29 -13.65
CA GLY A 95 21.84 -0.11 -13.41
C GLY A 95 23.08 -0.15 -14.31
N ASP A 96 23.41 1.01 -14.89
CA ASP A 96 24.73 1.23 -15.51
C ASP A 96 25.87 0.99 -14.52
#